data_AF-A0A955HZC2-F1
#
_entry.id   AF-A0A955HZC2-F1
#
_cell.length_a   1.000
_cell.length_b   1.000
_cell.length_c   1.000
_cell.angle_alpha   90.00
_cell.angle_beta   90.00
_cell.angle_gamma   90.00
#
_symmetry.space_group_name_H-M   'P 1'
#
loop_
_entity.id
_entity.type
_entity.pdbx_description
1 polymer ?
#
loop_
_entity_poly.entity_id
_entity_poly.type
_entity_poly.pdbx_seq_one_letter_code
_entity_poly.pdbx_strand_id
1 'polypeptide(L)'
;MSEDISRTRYASLQVAMATAFAANPPYIRLLTARQIPGNNEPGLQHHKQKAVRGLIINQGSGSNELPKALFSEWATFIALQRLISPFGYDVHLAPDTFEKGLTNEKFQRKGVDLILAKIYPQIGLVPFLGINVKLASIKPNRIHERHVYDPLLFCPSLNLSLGDWQVAAWENDMHIREWLHHLALPKIGSTGKIPYFDSLRQYIIERIFETLEAYYYKLYFYTTGEWEPGDHEQSLFPDAPNELPILRLKLEEMYDLFQKLK
;
A
#
# COMPACT_ATOMS: atom_id res chain seq x y z
N MET A 1 -29.41 23.50 18.68
CA MET A 1 -28.15 24.15 19.14
C MET A 1 -27.09 23.16 19.65
N SER A 2 -27.24 21.84 19.44
CA SER A 2 -26.31 20.81 19.93
C SER A 2 -25.44 20.17 18.84
N GLU A 3 -25.72 20.39 17.55
CA GLU A 3 -24.94 19.80 16.44
C GLU A 3 -23.64 20.54 16.13
N ASP A 4 -23.54 21.83 16.47
CA ASP A 4 -22.35 22.64 16.20
C ASP A 4 -21.17 22.29 17.11
N ILE A 5 -21.44 21.92 18.37
CA ILE A 5 -20.40 21.61 19.37
C ILE A 5 -19.69 20.29 19.04
N SER A 6 -20.38 19.34 18.41
CA SER A 6 -19.77 18.08 17.94
C SER A 6 -18.82 18.33 16.77
N ARG A 7 -19.18 19.17 15.79
CA ARG A 7 -18.30 19.48 14.65
C ARG A 7 -17.03 20.21 15.06
N THR A 8 -17.10 21.13 16.02
CA THR A 8 -15.91 21.84 16.53
C THR A 8 -15.00 20.91 17.34
N ARG A 9 -15.56 19.96 18.10
CA ARG A 9 -14.76 18.96 18.84
C ARG A 9 -14.06 17.96 17.92
N TYR A 10 -14.73 17.49 16.86
CA TYR A 10 -14.12 16.65 15.83
C TYR A 10 -13.02 17.37 15.05
N ALA A 11 -13.21 18.65 14.70
CA ALA A 11 -12.17 19.46 14.09
C ALA A 11 -10.97 19.66 15.03
N SER A 12 -11.19 19.88 16.33
CA SER A 12 -10.11 20.03 17.30
C SER A 12 -9.34 18.73 17.58
N LEU A 13 -9.99 17.55 17.52
CA LEU A 13 -9.32 16.25 17.62
C LEU A 13 -8.52 15.93 16.35
N GLN A 14 -9.04 16.26 15.17
CA GLN A 14 -8.30 16.17 13.90
C GLN A 14 -7.09 17.10 13.89
N VAL A 15 -7.22 18.32 14.42
CA VAL A 15 -6.10 19.28 14.55
C VAL A 15 -5.05 18.78 15.55
N ALA A 16 -5.46 18.26 16.72
CA ALA A 16 -4.55 17.76 17.75
C ALA A 16 -3.81 16.47 17.33
N MET A 17 -4.48 15.53 16.65
CA MET A 17 -3.85 14.33 16.10
C MET A 17 -2.96 14.65 14.88
N ALA A 18 -3.35 15.64 14.06
CA ALA A 18 -2.51 16.14 12.98
C ALA A 18 -1.27 16.89 13.49
N THR A 19 -1.32 17.56 14.65
CA THR A 19 -0.14 18.27 15.19
C THR A 19 0.96 17.31 15.66
N ALA A 20 0.61 16.11 16.14
CA ALA A 20 1.59 15.09 16.50
C ALA A 20 2.30 14.50 15.27
N PHE A 21 1.64 14.45 14.11
CA PHE A 21 2.22 14.02 12.83
C PHE A 21 2.96 15.17 12.10
N ALA A 22 2.54 16.42 12.31
CA ALA A 22 3.11 17.62 11.69
C ALA A 22 4.33 18.21 12.42
N ALA A 23 4.67 17.76 13.63
CA ALA A 23 5.73 18.35 14.45
C ALA A 23 7.17 17.97 14.03
N ASN A 24 7.38 17.18 12.97
CA ASN A 24 8.71 16.93 12.42
C ASN A 24 8.70 16.98 10.87
N PRO A 25 9.05 18.12 10.25
CA PRO A 25 9.13 18.24 8.80
C PRO A 25 10.42 17.56 8.31
N PRO A 26 10.39 16.70 7.27
CA PRO A 26 10.73 17.21 5.94
C PRO A 26 10.23 16.32 4.76
N TYR A 27 9.04 16.51 4.18
CA TYR A 27 8.62 15.65 3.04
C TYR A 27 8.11 16.33 1.77
N ILE A 28 8.28 17.66 1.65
CA ILE A 28 8.11 18.37 0.37
C ILE A 28 9.37 18.26 -0.54
N ARG A 29 10.47 17.68 -0.05
CA ARG A 29 11.74 17.55 -0.82
C ARG A 29 11.90 16.25 -1.63
N LEU A 30 10.96 15.30 -1.55
CA LEU A 30 11.14 13.98 -2.20
C LEU A 30 10.80 13.94 -3.69
N LEU A 31 10.14 14.96 -4.23
CA LEU A 31 9.77 15.02 -5.66
C LEU A 31 10.66 15.96 -6.49
N THR A 32 11.53 16.77 -5.88
CA THR A 32 12.32 17.81 -6.57
C THR A 32 13.82 17.80 -6.32
N ALA A 33 14.40 16.78 -5.69
CA ALA A 33 15.82 16.78 -5.36
C ALA A 33 16.76 16.65 -6.59
N ARG A 34 16.99 17.77 -7.30
CA ARG A 34 18.37 18.28 -7.42
C ARG A 34 18.86 18.52 -5.99
N GLN A 35 20.04 17.99 -5.69
CA GLN A 35 20.75 18.12 -4.41
C GLN A 35 20.53 19.50 -3.75
N ILE A 36 20.01 19.53 -2.53
CA ILE A 36 20.33 20.60 -1.56
C ILE A 36 20.56 19.94 -0.19
N PRO A 37 21.64 20.30 0.52
CA PRO A 37 22.23 19.55 1.63
C PRO A 37 21.45 19.77 2.93
N GLY A 38 21.65 18.84 3.87
CA GLY A 38 21.23 19.01 5.27
C GLY A 38 19.99 18.24 5.67
N ASN A 39 20.02 16.91 5.57
CA ASN A 39 19.50 15.98 6.57
C ASN A 39 19.79 14.54 6.13
N ASN A 40 20.47 13.79 6.98
CA ASN A 40 21.20 12.55 6.65
C ASN A 40 20.35 11.27 6.74
N GLU A 41 19.19 11.19 6.09
CA GLU A 41 18.65 9.87 5.68
C GLU A 41 18.19 9.79 4.19
N PRO A 42 18.99 10.26 3.22
CA PRO A 42 18.74 10.02 1.79
C PRO A 42 19.21 8.63 1.31
N GLY A 43 19.68 7.76 2.22
CA GLY A 43 20.35 6.51 1.89
C GLY A 43 19.43 5.49 1.20
N LEU A 44 18.39 5.01 1.88
CA LEU A 44 17.74 3.76 1.47
C LEU A 44 16.78 3.91 0.27
N GLN A 45 16.05 5.01 0.14
CA GLN A 45 15.23 5.25 -1.07
C GLN A 45 16.10 5.48 -2.31
N HIS A 46 17.23 6.19 -2.16
CA HIS A 46 18.25 6.27 -3.20
C HIS A 46 18.88 4.89 -3.45
N HIS A 47 19.10 4.07 -2.42
CA HIS A 47 19.54 2.67 -2.57
C HIS A 47 18.50 1.78 -3.23
N LYS A 48 17.19 1.94 -3.02
CA LYS A 48 16.15 1.16 -3.70
C LYS A 48 16.05 1.56 -5.17
N GLN A 49 16.07 2.85 -5.46
CA GLN A 49 16.14 3.34 -6.85
C GLN A 49 17.45 2.95 -7.53
N LYS A 50 18.58 3.02 -6.82
CA LYS A 50 19.90 2.59 -7.30
C LYS A 50 20.03 1.07 -7.35
N ALA A 51 19.33 0.32 -6.51
CA ALA A 51 19.24 -1.13 -6.54
C ALA A 51 18.42 -1.52 -7.75
N VAL A 52 17.21 -0.99 -7.95
CA VAL A 52 16.40 -1.20 -9.17
C VAL A 52 17.18 -0.80 -10.43
N ARG A 53 17.89 0.34 -10.43
CA ARG A 53 18.82 0.70 -11.52
C ARG A 53 20.01 -0.25 -11.64
N GLY A 54 20.53 -0.77 -10.52
CA GLY A 54 21.58 -1.77 -10.47
C GLY A 54 21.12 -3.14 -10.98
N LEU A 55 19.83 -3.49 -10.83
CA LEU A 55 19.19 -4.66 -11.41
C LEU A 55 19.07 -4.55 -12.93
N ILE A 56 18.80 -3.34 -13.41
CA ILE A 56 18.77 -3.00 -14.84
C ILE A 56 20.18 -3.12 -15.46
N ILE A 57 21.23 -2.81 -14.71
CA ILE A 57 22.63 -2.77 -15.19
C ILE A 57 23.35 -4.12 -15.02
N ASN A 58 23.10 -4.85 -13.93
CA ASN A 58 23.72 -6.15 -13.66
C ASN A 58 22.72 -7.28 -13.95
N GLN A 59 22.54 -7.63 -15.22
CA GLN A 59 21.92 -8.90 -15.62
C GLN A 59 22.87 -10.06 -15.26
N GLY A 60 22.92 -10.44 -13.98
CA GLY A 60 23.90 -11.40 -13.46
C GLY A 60 23.26 -12.44 -12.56
N SER A 61 23.07 -13.64 -13.11
CA SER A 61 23.08 -14.96 -12.44
C SER A 61 22.84 -15.00 -10.92
N GLY A 62 21.64 -15.37 -10.51
CA GLY A 62 21.37 -15.79 -9.13
C GLY A 62 19.88 -15.89 -8.83
N SER A 63 19.52 -16.83 -7.97
CA SER A 63 18.20 -17.01 -7.33
C SER A 63 17.83 -15.87 -6.38
N ASN A 64 18.28 -14.64 -6.66
CA ASN A 64 18.14 -13.52 -5.74
C ASN A 64 16.68 -13.05 -5.68
N GLU A 65 16.06 -13.33 -4.53
CA GLU A 65 14.66 -13.00 -4.21
C GLU A 65 14.44 -11.50 -3.95
N LEU A 66 15.43 -10.82 -3.38
CA LEU A 66 15.37 -9.38 -3.07
C LEU A 66 15.15 -8.50 -4.32
N PRO A 67 15.89 -8.67 -5.43
CA PRO A 67 15.61 -8.01 -6.70
C PRO A 67 14.16 -8.13 -7.19
N LYS A 68 13.61 -9.34 -7.09
CA LYS A 68 12.26 -9.64 -7.54
C LYS A 68 11.24 -8.95 -6.65
N ALA A 69 11.46 -8.97 -5.34
CA ALA A 69 10.62 -8.26 -4.37
C ALA A 69 10.59 -6.75 -4.67
N LEU A 70 11.77 -6.11 -4.76
CA LEU A 70 11.88 -4.68 -5.05
C LEU A 70 11.26 -4.29 -6.40
N PHE A 71 11.47 -5.10 -7.44
CA PHE A 71 10.84 -4.85 -8.73
C PHE A 71 9.32 -4.98 -8.65
N SER A 72 8.80 -5.96 -7.90
CA SER A 72 7.35 -6.15 -7.76
C SER A 72 6.68 -5.00 -6.98
N GLU A 73 7.32 -4.47 -5.95
CA GLU A 73 6.91 -3.23 -5.26
C GLU A 73 6.83 -2.07 -6.25
N TRP A 74 7.88 -1.89 -7.06
CA TRP A 74 7.97 -0.79 -8.01
C TRP A 74 6.98 -0.93 -9.19
N ALA A 75 6.79 -2.14 -9.71
CA ALA A 75 5.80 -2.42 -10.74
C ALA A 75 4.38 -2.13 -10.23
N THR A 76 4.08 -2.51 -8.99
CA THR A 76 2.81 -2.21 -8.32
C THR A 76 2.63 -0.70 -8.13
N PHE A 77 3.68 0.00 -7.69
CA PHE A 77 3.68 1.46 -7.59
C PHE A 77 3.31 2.14 -8.92
N ILE A 78 3.96 1.77 -10.03
CA ILE A 78 3.66 2.37 -11.34
C ILE A 78 2.25 1.98 -11.82
N ALA A 79 1.83 0.74 -11.55
CA ALA A 79 0.53 0.23 -11.97
C ALA A 79 -0.61 1.07 -11.38
N LEU A 80 -0.44 1.54 -10.15
CA LEU A 80 -1.42 2.35 -9.43
C LEU A 80 -1.26 3.86 -9.68
N GLN A 81 -0.05 4.41 -9.65
CA GLN A 81 0.19 5.86 -9.60
C GLN A 81 -0.58 6.64 -10.67
N ARG A 82 -0.48 6.22 -11.95
CA ARG A 82 -1.13 6.96 -13.05
C ARG A 82 -2.65 6.89 -13.02
N LEU A 83 -3.21 5.83 -12.43
CA LEU A 83 -4.65 5.61 -12.40
C LEU A 83 -5.34 6.35 -11.26
N ILE A 84 -4.67 6.47 -10.11
CA ILE A 84 -5.29 7.06 -8.92
C ILE A 84 -5.06 8.58 -8.81
N SER A 85 -4.01 9.13 -9.44
CA SER A 85 -3.73 10.57 -9.43
C SER A 85 -4.88 11.45 -9.93
N PRO A 86 -5.62 11.09 -11.00
CA PRO A 86 -6.82 11.85 -11.40
C PRO A 86 -7.90 11.97 -10.33
N PHE A 87 -7.92 11.06 -9.34
CA PHE A 87 -8.85 11.06 -8.21
C PHE A 87 -8.30 11.80 -6.98
N GLY A 88 -7.16 12.50 -7.12
CA GLY A 88 -6.53 13.28 -6.05
C GLY A 88 -5.71 12.45 -5.06
N TYR A 89 -5.35 11.22 -5.43
CA TYR A 89 -4.50 10.34 -4.63
C TYR A 89 -3.09 10.22 -5.20
N ASP A 90 -2.11 10.03 -4.32
CA ASP A 90 -0.75 9.66 -4.69
C ASP A 90 -0.38 8.31 -4.09
N VAL A 91 0.50 7.57 -4.78
CA VAL A 91 1.13 6.36 -4.26
C VAL A 91 2.53 6.73 -3.79
N HIS A 92 2.96 6.15 -2.68
CA HIS A 92 4.30 6.33 -2.16
C HIS A 92 4.88 4.96 -1.79
N LEU A 93 6.19 4.79 -2.01
CA LEU A 93 6.92 3.73 -1.34
C LEU A 93 6.89 4.03 0.17
N ALA A 94 6.64 3.01 0.97
CA ALA A 94 6.66 3.16 2.41
C ALA A 94 8.06 3.56 2.90
N PRO A 95 8.17 4.50 3.85
CA PRO A 95 9.43 4.76 4.53
C PRO A 95 9.83 3.55 5.40
N ASP A 96 11.12 3.46 5.71
CA ASP A 96 11.72 2.35 6.47
C ASP A 96 11.01 2.05 7.80
N THR A 97 10.49 3.10 8.45
CA THR A 97 9.74 3.01 9.71
C THR A 97 8.44 2.21 9.56
N PHE A 98 7.83 2.22 8.38
CA PHE A 98 6.62 1.48 8.08
C PHE A 98 6.88 0.15 7.37
N GLU A 99 8.00 0.01 6.67
CA GLU A 99 8.37 -1.20 5.90
C GLU A 99 8.76 -2.39 6.79
N LYS A 100 9.48 -2.15 7.89
CA LYS A 100 9.96 -3.25 8.76
C LYS A 100 8.85 -3.84 9.64
N GLY A 101 7.72 -3.15 9.75
CA GLY A 101 6.73 -3.44 10.78
C GLY A 101 7.24 -3.07 12.17
N LEU A 102 6.37 -3.21 13.15
CA LEU A 102 6.73 -2.98 14.56
C LEU A 102 6.27 -4.20 15.34
N THR A 103 7.21 -4.91 15.94
CA THR A 103 6.92 -6.02 16.85
C THR A 103 7.48 -5.68 18.22
N ASN A 104 6.61 -5.53 19.20
CA ASN A 104 6.94 -5.43 20.61
C ASN A 104 5.93 -6.25 21.43
N GLU A 105 6.12 -6.33 22.75
CA GLU A 105 5.28 -7.12 23.65
C GLU A 105 3.78 -6.75 23.59
N LYS A 106 3.46 -5.54 23.14
CA LYS A 106 2.09 -5.00 23.09
C LYS A 106 1.51 -4.95 21.68
N PHE A 107 2.33 -5.11 20.65
CA PHE A 107 1.94 -4.78 19.30
C PHE A 107 2.71 -5.58 18.26
N GLN A 108 1.99 -6.28 17.37
CA GLN A 108 2.56 -6.98 16.23
C GLN A 108 1.96 -6.46 14.92
N ARG A 109 2.68 -5.52 14.30
CA ARG A 109 2.35 -4.97 12.98
C ARG A 109 3.27 -5.52 11.92
N LYS A 110 2.67 -6.00 10.83
CA LYS A 110 3.41 -6.29 9.60
C LYS A 110 3.71 -4.99 8.88
N GLY A 111 4.88 -4.92 8.27
CA GLY A 111 5.23 -3.78 7.44
C GLY A 111 4.32 -3.62 6.22
N VAL A 112 4.36 -2.43 5.62
CA VAL A 112 3.74 -2.13 4.32
C VAL A 112 4.81 -1.66 3.36
N ASP A 113 4.64 -1.92 2.08
CA ASP A 113 5.61 -1.56 1.04
C ASP A 113 5.15 -0.31 0.27
N LEU A 114 3.84 -0.12 0.13
CA LEU A 114 3.23 1.04 -0.52
C LEU A 114 2.20 1.70 0.40
N ILE A 115 2.04 3.01 0.23
CA ILE A 115 1.04 3.82 0.90
C ILE A 115 0.31 4.64 -0.16
N LEU A 116 -1.02 4.52 -0.21
CA LEU A 116 -1.86 5.46 -0.96
C LEU A 116 -2.28 6.57 -0.02
N ALA A 117 -2.17 7.82 -0.47
CA ALA A 117 -2.41 8.98 0.36
C ALA A 117 -3.08 10.12 -0.41
N LYS A 118 -3.73 11.02 0.34
CA LYS A 118 -4.16 12.33 -0.17
C LYS A 118 -3.30 13.43 0.41
N ILE A 119 -3.03 14.45 -0.38
CA ILE A 119 -2.35 15.65 0.09
C ILE A 119 -3.41 16.71 0.42
N TYR A 120 -3.43 17.14 1.67
CA TYR A 120 -4.26 18.24 2.14
C TYR A 120 -3.39 19.46 2.46
N PRO A 121 -3.75 20.68 2.02
CA PRO A 121 -2.91 21.86 2.21
C PRO A 121 -2.53 22.17 3.67
N GLN A 122 -3.40 21.87 4.62
CA GLN A 122 -3.20 22.24 6.03
C GLN A 122 -2.54 21.14 6.88
N ILE A 123 -2.69 19.87 6.49
CA ILE A 123 -2.27 18.71 7.29
C ILE A 123 -1.22 17.85 6.58
N GLY A 124 -0.94 18.13 5.30
CA GLY A 124 0.03 17.39 4.51
C GLY A 124 -0.53 16.06 3.99
N LEU A 125 0.35 15.07 3.88
CA LEU A 125 0.06 13.76 3.32
C LEU A 125 -0.66 12.90 4.36
N VAL A 126 -1.87 12.47 4.04
CA VAL A 126 -2.71 11.61 4.88
C VAL A 126 -2.83 10.24 4.24
N PRO A 127 -2.35 9.16 4.89
CA PRO A 127 -2.51 7.79 4.40
C PRO A 127 -3.98 7.37 4.36
N PHE A 128 -4.38 6.72 3.27
CA PHE A 128 -5.71 6.12 3.08
C PHE A 128 -5.66 4.59 2.98
N LEU A 129 -4.56 4.03 2.48
CA LEU A 129 -4.39 2.58 2.39
C LEU A 129 -2.91 2.19 2.46
N GLY A 130 -2.59 1.21 3.30
CA GLY A 130 -1.31 0.51 3.29
C GLY A 130 -1.38 -0.77 2.45
N ILE A 131 -0.36 -1.05 1.64
CA ILE A 131 -0.29 -2.27 0.82
C ILE A 131 1.04 -2.96 1.07
N ASN A 132 0.98 -4.24 1.39
CA ASN A 132 2.13 -5.13 1.53
C ASN A 132 2.16 -6.12 0.36
N VAL A 133 3.08 -5.90 -0.58
CA VAL A 133 3.21 -6.67 -1.82
C VAL A 133 3.91 -8.00 -1.53
N LYS A 134 3.34 -9.09 -2.03
CA LYS A 134 3.86 -10.44 -1.84
C LYS A 134 3.99 -11.17 -3.17
N LEU A 135 5.14 -11.79 -3.41
CA LEU A 135 5.36 -12.71 -4.53
C LEU A 135 4.86 -14.14 -4.25
N ALA A 136 4.30 -14.38 -3.07
CA ALA A 136 3.67 -15.65 -2.75
C ALA A 136 2.23 -15.66 -3.29
N SER A 137 1.71 -16.85 -3.57
CA SER A 137 0.28 -17.08 -3.79
C SER A 137 -0.51 -16.90 -2.50
N ILE A 138 -1.81 -16.67 -2.64
CA ILE A 138 -2.73 -16.80 -1.51
C ILE A 138 -2.65 -18.25 -1.01
N LYS A 139 -2.81 -18.44 0.30
CA LYS A 139 -2.92 -19.78 0.86
C LYS A 139 -4.16 -20.48 0.28
N PRO A 140 -4.10 -21.77 -0.11
CA PRO A 140 -5.21 -22.48 -0.76
C PRO A 140 -6.56 -22.41 -0.02
N ASN A 141 -6.54 -22.27 1.31
CA ASN A 141 -7.74 -22.20 2.15
C ASN A 141 -8.26 -20.76 2.37
N ARG A 142 -7.79 -19.78 1.60
CA ARG A 142 -8.22 -18.38 1.72
C ARG A 142 -8.71 -17.87 0.36
N ILE A 143 -9.87 -17.25 0.39
CA ILE A 143 -10.50 -16.64 -0.79
C ILE A 143 -9.98 -15.21 -0.99
N HIS A 144 -9.72 -14.49 0.11
CA HIS A 144 -9.29 -13.09 0.10
C HIS A 144 -7.91 -12.90 0.74
N GLU A 145 -7.27 -11.78 0.39
CA GLU A 145 -6.04 -11.34 1.05
C GLU A 145 -6.28 -11.04 2.52
N ARG A 146 -5.19 -11.06 3.29
CA ARG A 146 -5.24 -10.54 4.66
C ARG A 146 -5.42 -9.02 4.61
N HIS A 147 -6.41 -8.50 5.32
CA HIS A 147 -6.61 -7.09 5.60
C HIS A 147 -6.65 -6.88 7.12
N VAL A 148 -6.22 -5.71 7.59
CA VAL A 148 -6.17 -5.30 9.01
C VAL A 148 -6.25 -3.78 9.13
N TYR A 149 -6.54 -3.29 10.32
CA TYR A 149 -6.33 -1.89 10.65
C TYR A 149 -4.85 -1.65 10.99
N ASP A 150 -4.27 -0.59 10.45
CA ASP A 150 -2.91 -0.17 10.78
C ASP A 150 -2.94 1.06 11.68
N PRO A 151 -2.73 0.91 13.01
CA PRO A 151 -2.83 2.03 13.94
C PRO A 151 -1.65 3.01 13.85
N LEU A 152 -0.56 2.68 13.15
CA LEU A 152 0.50 3.66 12.90
C LEU A 152 0.17 4.56 11.71
N LEU A 153 -0.52 4.02 10.70
CA LEU A 153 -0.97 4.77 9.53
C LEU A 153 -2.39 5.34 9.71
N PHE A 154 -3.09 4.92 10.76
CA PHE A 154 -4.50 5.22 11.01
C PHE A 154 -5.38 4.92 9.79
N CYS A 155 -5.13 3.81 9.09
CA CYS A 155 -5.82 3.47 7.84
C CYS A 155 -5.95 1.94 7.69
N PRO A 156 -6.81 1.46 6.78
CA PRO A 156 -6.79 0.05 6.40
C PRO A 156 -5.43 -0.32 5.79
N SER A 157 -5.02 -1.57 5.99
CA SER A 157 -3.81 -2.15 5.40
C SER A 157 -4.11 -3.55 4.90
N LEU A 158 -3.59 -3.89 3.73
CA LEU A 158 -3.81 -5.19 3.10
C LEU A 158 -2.52 -5.82 2.58
N ASN A 159 -2.55 -7.14 2.46
CA ASN A 159 -1.61 -7.87 1.63
C ASN A 159 -2.07 -7.84 0.18
N LEU A 160 -1.12 -7.82 -0.76
CA LEU A 160 -1.38 -8.01 -2.19
C LEU A 160 -0.51 -9.16 -2.68
N SER A 161 -1.10 -10.34 -2.85
CA SER A 161 -0.41 -11.53 -3.34
C SER A 161 -0.44 -11.56 -4.87
N LEU A 162 0.74 -11.45 -5.47
CA LEU A 162 0.97 -11.50 -6.92
C LEU A 162 1.25 -12.92 -7.41
N GLY A 163 1.40 -13.91 -6.52
CA GLY A 163 1.78 -15.27 -6.88
C GLY A 163 0.78 -16.01 -7.78
N ASP A 164 -0.49 -15.63 -7.71
CA ASP A 164 -1.57 -16.21 -8.50
C ASP A 164 -1.74 -15.54 -9.86
N TRP A 165 -1.02 -14.44 -10.12
CA TRP A 165 -0.99 -13.84 -11.44
C TRP A 165 -0.15 -14.68 -12.41
N GLN A 166 -0.72 -14.88 -13.60
CA GLN A 166 -0.13 -15.67 -14.66
C GLN A 166 -0.30 -14.93 -15.99
N VAL A 167 0.64 -15.15 -16.90
CA VAL A 167 0.49 -14.76 -18.31
C VAL A 167 0.58 -15.99 -19.19
N ALA A 168 -0.32 -16.07 -20.16
CA ALA A 168 -0.23 -17.06 -21.22
C ALA A 168 1.02 -16.78 -22.06
N ALA A 169 2.06 -17.60 -21.87
CA ALA A 169 3.33 -17.45 -22.57
C ALA A 169 3.67 -18.74 -23.33
N TRP A 170 3.51 -18.68 -24.65
CA TRP A 170 3.92 -19.66 -25.69
C TRP A 170 3.44 -21.11 -25.50
N GLU A 171 3.78 -21.80 -24.40
CA GLU A 171 3.46 -23.22 -24.17
C GLU A 171 2.93 -23.55 -22.76
N ASN A 172 3.09 -22.68 -21.76
CA ASN A 172 2.56 -22.87 -20.41
C ASN A 172 2.21 -21.52 -19.76
N ASP A 173 1.32 -21.54 -18.76
CA ASP A 173 1.07 -20.38 -17.93
C ASP A 173 2.32 -20.02 -17.12
N MET A 174 2.80 -18.79 -17.27
CA MET A 174 4.01 -18.32 -16.60
C MET A 174 3.63 -17.51 -15.37
N HIS A 175 4.01 -18.00 -14.20
CA HIS A 175 3.74 -17.32 -12.92
C HIS A 175 4.61 -16.07 -12.73
N ILE A 176 4.19 -15.17 -11.83
CA ILE A 176 4.89 -13.89 -11.55
C ILE A 176 6.41 -14.03 -11.37
N ARG A 177 6.89 -15.07 -10.66
CA ARG A 177 8.31 -15.26 -10.37
C ARG A 177 9.13 -15.60 -11.61
N GLU A 178 8.56 -16.42 -12.49
CA GLU A 178 9.14 -16.81 -13.76
C GLU A 178 9.07 -15.65 -14.75
N TRP A 179 7.94 -14.95 -14.81
CA TRP A 179 7.78 -13.74 -15.62
C TRP A 179 8.77 -12.66 -15.24
N LEU A 180 8.98 -12.41 -13.94
CA LEU A 180 9.99 -11.46 -13.46
C LEU A 180 11.38 -11.84 -13.95
N HIS A 181 11.75 -13.12 -13.83
CA HIS A 181 13.09 -13.60 -14.12
C HIS A 181 13.39 -13.67 -15.63
N HIS A 182 12.46 -14.23 -16.41
CA HIS A 182 12.69 -14.56 -17.81
C HIS A 182 12.22 -13.47 -18.78
N LEU A 183 11.27 -12.61 -18.38
CA LEU A 183 10.68 -11.62 -19.28
C LEU A 183 10.87 -10.19 -18.79
N ALA A 184 10.42 -9.85 -17.58
CA ALA A 184 10.34 -8.46 -17.14
C ALA A 184 11.72 -7.83 -16.91
N LEU A 185 12.56 -8.45 -16.09
CA LEU A 185 13.90 -7.93 -15.78
C LEU A 185 14.81 -7.86 -17.02
N PRO A 186 14.86 -8.88 -17.91
CA PRO A 186 15.63 -8.77 -19.15
C PRO A 186 15.11 -7.69 -20.11
N LYS A 187 13.79 -7.57 -20.28
CA LYS A 187 13.19 -6.62 -21.22
C LYS A 187 13.25 -5.17 -20.74
N ILE A 188 13.14 -4.91 -19.43
CA ILE A 188 13.26 -3.54 -18.93
C ILE A 188 14.69 -3.01 -19.12
N GLY A 189 15.70 -3.88 -18.97
CA GLY A 189 17.10 -3.52 -19.21
C GLY A 189 17.40 -3.16 -20.67
N SER A 190 16.77 -3.86 -21.62
CA SER A 190 17.02 -3.69 -23.05
C SER A 190 16.10 -2.67 -23.73
N THR A 191 14.83 -2.56 -23.30
CA THR A 191 13.80 -1.77 -24.01
C THR A 191 13.18 -0.67 -23.14
N GLY A 192 13.43 -0.67 -21.83
CA GLY A 192 12.75 0.23 -20.88
C GLY A 192 11.26 -0.08 -20.67
N LYS A 193 10.73 -1.15 -21.25
CA LYS A 193 9.31 -1.54 -21.15
C LYS A 193 9.12 -2.74 -20.22
N ILE A 194 7.99 -2.74 -19.49
CA ILE A 194 7.52 -3.88 -18.70
C ILE A 194 6.54 -4.69 -19.59
N PRO A 195 6.86 -5.95 -19.95
CA PRO A 195 5.99 -6.77 -20.80
C PRO A 195 4.70 -7.16 -20.07
N TYR A 196 3.56 -7.21 -20.77
CA TYR A 196 2.25 -7.58 -20.18
C TYR A 196 1.79 -6.69 -19.01
N PHE A 197 2.29 -5.45 -18.94
CA PHE A 197 2.05 -4.56 -17.80
C PHE A 197 0.58 -4.19 -17.59
N ASP A 198 -0.22 -4.05 -18.64
CA ASP A 198 -1.65 -3.74 -18.49
C ASP A 198 -2.44 -4.91 -17.87
N SER A 199 -2.08 -6.15 -18.20
CA SER A 199 -2.66 -7.35 -17.56
C SER A 199 -2.27 -7.44 -16.08
N LEU A 200 -1.00 -7.17 -15.74
CA LEU A 200 -0.57 -7.06 -14.35
C LEU A 200 -1.33 -5.96 -13.61
N ARG A 201 -1.52 -4.81 -14.26
CA ARG A 201 -2.26 -3.68 -13.68
C ARG A 201 -3.71 -4.05 -13.37
N GLN A 202 -4.41 -4.66 -14.33
CA GLN A 202 -5.78 -5.11 -14.14
C GLN A 202 -5.89 -6.10 -12.98
N TYR A 203 -5.01 -7.10 -12.93
CA TYR A 203 -4.95 -8.05 -11.81
C TYR A 203 -4.76 -7.35 -10.46
N ILE A 204 -3.83 -6.39 -10.37
CA ILE A 204 -3.59 -5.63 -9.13
C ILE A 204 -4.85 -4.88 -8.70
N ILE A 205 -5.54 -4.21 -9.62
CA ILE A 205 -6.77 -3.46 -9.32
C ILE A 205 -7.87 -4.39 -8.81
N GLU A 206 -8.13 -5.48 -9.53
CA GLU A 206 -9.17 -6.45 -9.17
C GLU A 206 -8.90 -7.06 -7.79
N ARG A 207 -7.66 -7.45 -7.51
CA ARG A 207 -7.27 -8.04 -6.22
C ARG A 207 -7.37 -7.07 -5.06
N ILE A 208 -6.99 -5.80 -5.26
CA ILE A 208 -7.16 -4.77 -4.24
C ILE A 208 -8.66 -4.52 -4.02
N PHE A 209 -9.45 -4.39 -5.09
CA PHE A 209 -10.90 -4.20 -5.00
C PHE A 209 -11.58 -5.32 -4.22
N GLU A 210 -11.36 -6.59 -4.58
CA GLU A 210 -11.94 -7.76 -3.89
C GLU A 210 -11.60 -7.79 -2.39
N THR A 211 -10.38 -7.38 -2.05
CA THR A 211 -9.92 -7.34 -0.67
C THR A 211 -10.57 -6.19 0.11
N LEU A 212 -10.66 -5.00 -0.49
CA LEU A 212 -11.33 -3.85 0.08
C LEU A 212 -12.82 -4.10 0.25
N GLU A 213 -13.46 -4.74 -0.73
CA GLU A 213 -14.87 -5.12 -0.69
C GLU A 213 -15.16 -6.06 0.48
N ALA A 214 -14.36 -7.13 0.63
CA ALA A 214 -14.49 -8.05 1.76
C ALA A 214 -14.31 -7.34 3.11
N TYR A 215 -13.35 -6.42 3.21
CA TYR A 215 -13.13 -5.66 4.43
C TYR A 215 -14.27 -4.66 4.71
N TYR A 216 -14.73 -3.95 3.67
CA TYR A 216 -15.81 -2.98 3.75
C TYR A 216 -17.10 -3.64 4.27
N TYR A 217 -17.49 -4.78 3.71
CA TYR A 217 -18.68 -5.51 4.17
C TYR A 217 -18.54 -6.04 5.60
N LYS A 218 -17.35 -6.53 5.99
CA LYS A 218 -17.11 -6.91 7.39
C LYS A 218 -17.29 -5.73 8.35
N LEU A 219 -16.73 -4.57 8.00
CA LEU A 219 -16.89 -3.36 8.81
C LEU A 219 -18.35 -2.90 8.84
N TYR A 220 -19.06 -2.97 7.71
CA TYR A 220 -20.48 -2.65 7.63
C TYR A 220 -21.30 -3.52 8.59
N PHE A 221 -21.20 -4.86 8.50
CA PHE A 221 -21.95 -5.78 9.35
C PHE A 221 -21.56 -5.67 10.83
N TYR A 222 -20.29 -5.41 11.13
CA TYR A 222 -19.85 -5.08 12.49
C TYR A 222 -20.57 -3.84 13.02
N THR A 223 -20.62 -2.75 12.24
CA THR A 223 -21.23 -1.49 12.67
C THR A 223 -22.76 -1.55 12.76
N THR A 224 -23.42 -2.45 12.02
CA THR A 224 -24.88 -2.67 12.12
C THR A 224 -25.26 -3.70 13.19
N GLY A 225 -24.29 -4.35 13.82
CA GLY A 225 -24.52 -5.40 14.83
C GLY A 225 -24.97 -6.75 14.25
N GLU A 226 -24.81 -6.94 12.94
CA GLU A 226 -25.14 -8.18 12.23
C GLU A 226 -23.99 -9.22 12.28
N TRP A 227 -22.82 -8.80 12.75
CA TRP A 227 -21.64 -9.66 12.85
C TRP A 227 -20.72 -9.22 14.01
N GLU A 228 -20.10 -10.20 14.67
CA GLU A 228 -19.10 -9.97 15.73
C GLU A 228 -17.75 -10.58 15.35
N PRO A 229 -16.62 -9.88 15.62
CA PRO A 229 -15.29 -10.40 15.33
C PRO A 229 -14.92 -11.57 16.24
N GLY A 230 -14.41 -12.64 15.63
CA GLY A 230 -13.74 -13.70 16.39
C GLY A 230 -12.38 -13.25 16.95
N ASP A 231 -11.78 -14.09 17.79
CA ASP A 231 -10.49 -13.82 18.46
C ASP A 231 -9.35 -13.45 17.50
N HIS A 232 -9.37 -13.98 16.28
CA HIS A 232 -8.34 -13.71 15.26
C HIS A 232 -8.63 -12.49 14.37
N GLU A 233 -9.76 -11.83 14.59
CA GLU A 233 -10.26 -10.72 13.76
C GLU A 233 -10.31 -9.39 14.53
N GLN A 234 -9.89 -9.36 15.80
CA GLN A 234 -9.79 -8.14 16.60
C GLN A 234 -8.90 -7.08 15.91
N SER A 235 -7.83 -7.51 15.24
CA SER A 235 -6.92 -6.62 14.47
C SER A 235 -7.56 -5.94 13.24
N LEU A 236 -8.82 -6.27 12.91
CA LEU A 236 -9.57 -5.59 11.84
C LEU A 236 -10.08 -4.21 12.28
N PHE A 237 -10.10 -3.93 13.58
CA PHE A 237 -10.72 -2.72 14.12
C PHE A 237 -9.71 -1.96 15.00
N PRO A 238 -9.86 -0.63 15.11
CA PRO A 238 -9.09 0.13 16.08
C PRO A 238 -9.54 -0.18 17.51
N ASP A 239 -8.59 -0.20 18.45
CA ASP A 239 -8.88 -0.29 19.87
C ASP A 239 -9.59 0.98 20.38
N ALA A 240 -9.28 2.13 19.77
CA ALA A 240 -9.81 3.42 20.18
C ALA A 240 -11.13 3.74 19.44
N PRO A 241 -12.26 3.98 20.16
CA PRO A 241 -13.56 4.20 19.53
C PRO A 241 -13.62 5.41 18.58
N ASN A 242 -12.80 6.44 18.82
CA ASN A 242 -12.72 7.62 17.96
C ASN A 242 -12.02 7.37 16.62
N GLU A 243 -11.30 6.26 16.47
CA GLU A 243 -10.64 5.87 15.22
C GLU A 243 -11.56 5.06 14.29
N LEU A 244 -12.62 4.45 14.82
CA LEU A 244 -13.55 3.65 14.02
C LEU A 244 -14.23 4.48 12.90
N PRO A 245 -14.69 5.72 13.14
CA PRO A 245 -15.19 6.58 12.06
C PRO A 245 -14.13 6.93 11.00
N ILE A 246 -12.85 7.03 11.39
CA ILE A 246 -11.73 7.30 10.48
C ILE A 246 -11.48 6.10 9.57
N LEU A 247 -11.44 4.89 10.16
CA LEU A 247 -11.32 3.65 9.40
C LEU A 247 -12.47 3.52 8.40
N ARG A 248 -13.72 3.75 8.83
CA ARG A 248 -14.89 3.68 7.95
C ARG A 248 -14.77 4.60 6.75
N LEU A 249 -14.47 5.89 6.99
CA LEU A 249 -14.31 6.87 5.92
C LEU A 249 -13.22 6.45 4.93
N LYS A 250 -12.03 6.08 5.42
CA LYS A 250 -10.91 5.70 4.55
C LYS A 250 -11.20 4.43 3.76
N LEU A 251 -11.86 3.45 4.38
CA LEU A 251 -12.20 2.19 3.73
C LEU A 251 -13.28 2.37 2.65
N GLU A 252 -14.31 3.18 2.92
CA GLU A 252 -15.35 3.56 1.97
C GLU A 252 -14.76 4.31 0.77
N GLU A 253 -13.92 5.32 1.02
CA GLU A 253 -13.26 6.06 -0.08
C GLU A 253 -12.34 5.18 -0.94
N MET A 254 -11.65 4.21 -0.34
CA MET A 254 -10.80 3.26 -1.07
C MET A 254 -11.62 2.23 -1.83
N TYR A 255 -12.69 1.70 -1.25
CA TYR A 255 -13.62 0.82 -1.93
C TYR A 255 -14.20 1.50 -3.18
N ASP A 256 -14.74 2.70 -3.03
CA ASP A 256 -15.30 3.49 -4.14
C ASP A 256 -14.27 3.83 -5.22
N LEU A 257 -13.02 4.15 -4.81
CA LEU A 257 -11.93 4.41 -5.75
C LEU A 257 -11.66 3.16 -6.60
N PHE A 258 -11.43 2.02 -5.96
CA PHE A 258 -11.07 0.79 -6.68
C PHE A 258 -12.24 0.19 -7.45
N GLN A 259 -13.48 0.45 -7.03
CA GLN A 259 -14.68 0.11 -7.82
C GLN A 259 -14.73 0.88 -9.14
N LYS A 260 -14.31 2.14 -9.17
CA LYS A 260 -14.26 2.97 -10.39
C LYS A 260 -13.10 2.63 -11.32
N LEU A 261 -12.05 2.00 -10.79
CA LEU A 261 -10.85 1.62 -11.54
C LEU A 261 -10.98 0.24 -12.19
N LYS A 262 -11.89 -0.59 -11.69
CA LYS A 262 -12.27 -1.88 -12.27
C LYS A 262 -13.05 -1.70 -13.56
#